data_AF-M7SQN9-F1
#
_entry.id   AF-M7SQN9-F1
#
_cell.length_a   1.000
_cell.length_b   1.000
_cell.length_c   1.000
_cell.angle_alpha   90.00
_cell.angle_beta   90.00
_cell.angle_gamma   90.00
#
_symmetry.space_group_name_H-M   'P 1'
#
loop_
_entity.id
_entity.type
_entity.pdbx_description
1 polymer ?
#
loop_
_entity_poly.entity_id
_entity_poly.type
_entity_poly.pdbx_seq_one_letter_code
_entity_poly.pdbx_strand_id
1 'polypeptide(L)'
;MTQPKARNPAFSFSRRDSSFFVRDTLEGRFPEVLDQLTRAAVRILERVISMGDVQAVKLITETWLDGLKNLVSCADFGEPMLERIVQSRAVELRKHLTDPELDADERYKKAEDLAKVGIELLVTAVGRGPAFTKISAILAKLWVAAVSDVDDLGEQGQAPVRGLIRLFVGRLSTFVTRKDRINAEICWHAGLELLKAAALSPKRNLLNKFSEEWARQWKFALDEQMGDLAYDMFNRRRQEYQICITNNRYEEALGLAVAGLEVLRAAIEQRFGTVVQLVLPAINQLTRWTMEQNPKTCLQGEPGGLGEHGGPFIPLCSLSRDLERRIKKSIY
;
A
#
# COMPACT_ATOMS: atom_id res chain seq x y z
N MET A 1 46.31 -48.90 -32.05
CA MET A 1 45.84 -48.35 -30.76
C MET A 1 45.64 -46.86 -30.92
N THR A 2 44.44 -46.47 -31.33
CA THR A 2 44.05 -45.10 -31.64
C THR A 2 43.02 -44.67 -30.62
N GLN A 3 43.40 -43.76 -29.72
CA GLN A 3 42.47 -43.12 -28.80
C GLN A 3 41.44 -42.30 -29.59
N PRO A 4 40.13 -42.46 -29.35
CA PRO A 4 39.14 -41.56 -29.92
C PRO A 4 39.14 -40.25 -29.11
N LYS A 5 39.55 -39.16 -29.76
CA LYS A 5 39.32 -37.79 -29.27
C LYS A 5 37.82 -37.58 -29.13
N ALA A 6 37.35 -37.38 -27.90
CA ALA A 6 36.01 -36.90 -27.61
C ALA A 6 35.82 -35.53 -28.28
N ARG A 7 34.92 -35.47 -29.28
CA ARG A 7 34.37 -34.21 -29.78
C ARG A 7 33.44 -33.67 -28.69
N ASN A 8 33.89 -32.64 -27.97
CA ASN A 8 32.96 -31.74 -27.28
C ASN A 8 32.07 -31.11 -28.36
N PRO A 9 30.74 -31.29 -28.35
CA PRO A 9 29.89 -30.37 -29.07
C PRO A 9 29.96 -29.06 -28.29
N ALA A 10 30.74 -28.11 -28.81
CA ALA A 10 30.53 -26.72 -28.47
C ALA A 10 29.06 -26.44 -28.76
N PHE A 11 28.26 -26.27 -27.71
CA PHE A 11 26.94 -25.67 -27.82
C PHE A 11 27.18 -24.26 -28.33
N SER A 12 27.20 -24.12 -29.66
CA SER A 12 26.99 -22.83 -30.30
C SER A 12 25.61 -22.39 -29.85
N PHE A 13 25.57 -21.50 -28.86
CA PHE A 13 24.45 -20.58 -28.72
C PHE A 13 24.33 -19.91 -30.09
N SER A 14 23.45 -20.46 -30.93
CA SER A 14 22.94 -19.71 -32.06
C SER A 14 22.38 -18.45 -31.43
N ARG A 15 23.04 -17.31 -31.69
CA ARG A 15 22.45 -15.99 -31.57
C ARG A 15 21.11 -16.11 -32.29
N ARG A 16 20.04 -16.35 -31.53
CA ARG A 16 18.69 -16.21 -32.03
C ARG A 16 18.59 -14.75 -32.40
N ASP A 17 18.30 -14.50 -33.66
CA ASP A 17 18.01 -13.18 -34.19
C ASP A 17 17.10 -12.45 -33.22
N SER A 18 17.63 -11.38 -32.65
CA SER A 18 16.97 -10.45 -31.74
C SER A 18 15.87 -9.63 -32.42
N SER A 19 15.47 -9.98 -33.65
CA SER A 19 14.48 -9.27 -34.45
C SER A 19 13.03 -9.57 -34.05
N PHE A 20 12.76 -10.63 -33.30
CA PHE A 20 11.39 -10.96 -32.83
C PHE A 20 10.99 -10.29 -31.50
N PHE A 21 11.94 -9.74 -30.73
CA PHE A 21 11.66 -9.00 -29.49
C PHE A 21 11.59 -7.47 -29.70
N VAL A 22 11.68 -7.00 -30.95
CA VAL A 22 11.77 -5.56 -31.30
C VAL A 22 10.46 -4.78 -31.06
N ARG A 23 9.48 -5.31 -30.32
CA ARG A 23 8.38 -4.51 -29.76
C ARG A 23 8.02 -4.92 -28.33
N ASP A 24 9.03 -4.98 -27.45
CA ASP A 24 8.88 -4.83 -25.99
C ASP A 24 8.47 -3.39 -25.62
N THR A 25 7.47 -2.85 -26.32
CA THR A 25 6.85 -1.57 -26.03
C THR A 25 5.62 -1.80 -25.15
N LEU A 26 5.26 -0.84 -24.30
CA LEU A 26 3.98 -0.83 -23.59
C LEU A 26 2.78 -1.01 -24.54
N GLU A 27 2.94 -0.74 -25.84
CA GLU A 27 1.91 -0.88 -26.88
C GLU A 27 1.94 -2.23 -27.63
N GLY A 28 2.82 -3.16 -27.25
CA GLY A 28 2.97 -4.47 -27.91
C GLY A 28 2.02 -5.56 -27.39
N ARG A 29 2.25 -6.81 -27.81
CA ARG A 29 1.53 -8.01 -27.32
C ARG A 29 1.97 -8.46 -25.92
N PHE A 30 3.14 -8.02 -25.47
CA PHE A 30 3.72 -8.43 -24.20
C PHE A 30 2.84 -8.08 -22.98
N PRO A 31 2.27 -6.86 -22.86
CA PRO A 31 1.30 -6.54 -21.80
C PRO A 31 0.10 -7.51 -21.73
N GLU A 32 -0.41 -7.96 -22.87
CA GLU A 32 -1.57 -8.88 -22.91
C GLU A 32 -1.19 -10.27 -22.40
N VAL A 33 -0.06 -10.80 -22.85
CA VAL A 33 0.46 -12.09 -22.37
C VAL A 33 0.72 -12.02 -20.87
N LEU A 34 1.31 -10.93 -20.39
CA LEU A 34 1.60 -10.74 -18.97
C LEU A 34 0.31 -10.57 -18.13
N ASP A 35 -0.73 -9.89 -18.64
CA ASP A 35 -2.04 -9.84 -17.98
C ASP A 35 -2.67 -11.23 -17.91
N GLN A 36 -2.56 -12.06 -18.95
CA GLN A 36 -3.06 -13.44 -18.93
C GLN A 36 -2.33 -14.31 -17.89
N LEU A 37 -1.00 -14.20 -17.83
CA LEU A 37 -0.19 -14.90 -16.82
C LEU A 37 -0.54 -14.41 -15.41
N THR A 38 -0.75 -13.10 -15.24
CA THR A 38 -1.17 -12.52 -13.97
C THR A 38 -2.56 -13.02 -13.57
N ARG A 39 -3.54 -13.07 -14.49
CA ARG A 39 -4.87 -13.66 -14.24
C ARG A 39 -4.78 -15.10 -13.80
N ALA A 40 -3.91 -15.89 -14.43
CA ALA A 40 -3.68 -17.27 -14.02
C ALA A 40 -3.08 -17.35 -12.62
N ALA A 41 -2.06 -16.53 -12.31
CA ALA A 41 -1.45 -16.46 -10.99
C ALA A 41 -2.45 -16.03 -9.90
N VAL A 42 -3.28 -15.02 -10.17
CA VAL A 42 -4.38 -14.59 -9.30
C VAL A 42 -5.31 -15.76 -9.02
N ARG A 43 -5.84 -16.44 -10.05
CA ARG A 43 -6.78 -17.55 -9.88
C ARG A 43 -6.20 -18.72 -9.09
N ILE A 44 -4.92 -19.04 -9.33
CA ILE A 44 -4.21 -20.06 -8.55
C ILE A 44 -4.15 -19.63 -7.08
N LEU A 45 -3.77 -18.38 -6.80
CA LEU A 45 -3.67 -17.88 -5.44
C LEU A 45 -5.04 -17.78 -4.75
N GLU A 46 -6.09 -17.32 -5.45
CA GLU A 46 -7.48 -17.34 -4.97
C GLU A 46 -7.90 -18.75 -4.55
N ARG A 47 -7.61 -19.75 -5.39
CA ARG A 47 -7.95 -21.14 -5.12
C ARG A 47 -7.22 -21.65 -3.88
N VAL A 48 -5.92 -21.38 -3.76
CA VAL A 48 -5.12 -21.85 -2.63
C VAL A 48 -5.51 -21.15 -1.33
N ILE A 49 -5.82 -19.84 -1.37
CA ILE A 49 -6.40 -19.10 -0.24
C ILE A 49 -7.72 -19.74 0.19
N SER A 50 -8.60 -20.08 -0.76
CA SER A 50 -9.90 -20.70 -0.46
C SER A 50 -9.78 -22.08 0.19
N MET A 51 -8.69 -22.81 -0.08
CA MET A 51 -8.39 -24.11 0.51
C MET A 51 -7.78 -24.01 1.92
N GLY A 52 -7.33 -22.82 2.33
CA GLY A 52 -6.70 -22.61 3.63
C GLY A 52 -5.29 -23.21 3.76
N ASP A 53 -4.65 -23.57 2.65
CA ASP A 53 -3.27 -24.11 2.67
C ASP A 53 -2.25 -22.98 2.84
N VAL A 54 -1.93 -22.67 4.09
CA VAL A 54 -1.02 -21.57 4.47
C VAL A 54 0.36 -21.73 3.83
N GLN A 55 0.88 -22.96 3.67
CA GLN A 55 2.21 -23.17 3.09
C GLN A 55 2.20 -22.92 1.59
N ALA A 56 1.18 -23.40 0.89
CA ALA A 56 1.03 -23.12 -0.53
C ALA A 56 0.78 -21.63 -0.80
N VAL A 57 -0.06 -20.95 0.01
CA VAL A 57 -0.26 -19.49 -0.09
C VAL A 57 1.08 -18.77 0.04
N LYS A 58 1.87 -19.10 1.06
CA LYS A 58 3.17 -18.48 1.29
C LYS A 58 4.12 -18.70 0.10
N LEU A 59 4.30 -19.94 -0.33
CA LEU A 59 5.21 -20.30 -1.42
C LEU A 59 4.87 -19.56 -2.72
N ILE A 60 3.59 -19.57 -3.10
CA ILE A 60 3.12 -18.95 -4.35
C ILE A 60 3.28 -17.43 -4.28
N THR A 61 2.89 -16.82 -3.15
CA THR A 61 2.97 -15.37 -2.97
C THR A 61 4.42 -14.90 -2.95
N GLU A 62 5.32 -15.59 -2.25
CA GLU A 62 6.76 -15.25 -2.23
C GLU A 62 7.38 -15.36 -3.62
N THR A 63 7.09 -16.45 -4.34
CA THR A 63 7.60 -16.66 -5.71
C THR A 63 7.11 -15.56 -6.65
N TRP A 64 5.84 -15.18 -6.52
CA TRP A 64 5.28 -14.12 -7.34
C TRP A 64 5.90 -12.76 -6.99
N LEU A 65 6.09 -12.45 -5.71
CA LEU A 65 6.76 -11.22 -5.28
C LEU A 65 8.21 -11.12 -5.78
N ASP A 66 8.94 -12.23 -5.84
CA ASP A 66 10.27 -12.25 -6.42
C ASP A 66 10.22 -11.91 -7.93
N GLY A 67 9.24 -12.46 -8.65
CA GLY A 67 8.97 -12.09 -10.05
C GLY A 67 8.61 -10.62 -10.22
N LEU A 68 7.71 -10.09 -9.40
CA LEU A 68 7.30 -8.68 -9.43
C LEU A 68 8.45 -7.75 -9.09
N LYS A 69 9.28 -8.11 -8.10
CA LYS A 69 10.49 -7.36 -7.73
C LYS A 69 11.48 -7.29 -8.88
N ASN A 70 11.67 -8.39 -9.61
CA ASN A 70 12.54 -8.42 -10.78
C ASN A 70 11.96 -7.56 -11.90
N LEU A 71 10.63 -7.59 -12.11
CA LEU A 71 9.96 -6.74 -13.09
C LEU A 71 10.17 -5.25 -12.76
N VAL A 72 9.90 -4.80 -11.53
CA VAL A 72 10.06 -3.38 -11.14
C VAL A 72 11.51 -2.90 -11.07
N SER A 73 12.47 -3.83 -11.07
CA SER A 73 13.90 -3.52 -11.19
C SER A 73 14.31 -3.15 -12.62
N CYS A 74 13.49 -3.48 -13.63
CA CYS A 74 13.72 -3.05 -15.00
C CYS A 74 13.34 -1.57 -15.16
N ALA A 75 14.38 -0.72 -15.28
CA ALA A 75 14.21 0.71 -15.54
C ALA A 75 13.35 0.94 -16.81
N ASP A 76 12.59 2.03 -16.81
CA ASP A 76 11.73 2.52 -17.91
C ASP A 76 10.48 1.69 -18.25
N PHE A 77 10.37 0.45 -17.75
CA PHE A 77 9.27 -0.45 -18.15
C PHE A 77 8.57 -1.14 -16.97
N GLY A 78 9.30 -1.51 -15.93
CA GLY A 78 8.80 -2.39 -14.88
C GLY A 78 7.63 -1.83 -14.09
N GLU A 79 7.76 -0.60 -13.64
CA GLU A 79 6.74 0.09 -12.83
C GLU A 79 5.48 0.44 -13.65
N PRO A 80 5.59 1.06 -14.85
CA PRO A 80 4.42 1.25 -15.73
C PRO A 80 3.69 -0.05 -16.10
N MET A 81 4.44 -1.14 -16.29
CA MET A 81 3.84 -2.45 -16.58
C MET A 81 3.06 -2.98 -15.37
N LEU A 82 3.62 -2.89 -14.17
CA LEU A 82 2.95 -3.30 -12.95
C LEU A 82 1.68 -2.48 -12.71
N GLU A 83 1.74 -1.16 -12.93
CA GLU A 83 0.56 -0.28 -12.86
C GLU A 83 -0.54 -0.73 -13.81
N ARG A 84 -0.20 -1.05 -15.06
CA ARG A 84 -1.18 -1.54 -16.05
C ARG A 84 -1.82 -2.87 -15.63
N ILE A 85 -1.03 -3.81 -15.12
CA ILE A 85 -1.53 -5.11 -14.66
C ILE A 85 -2.51 -4.92 -13.51
N VAL A 86 -2.18 -4.07 -12.53
CA VAL A 86 -3.10 -3.85 -11.42
C VAL A 86 -4.30 -3.01 -11.82
N GLN A 87 -4.18 -2.03 -12.71
CA GLN A 87 -5.35 -1.34 -13.25
C GLN A 87 -6.30 -2.33 -13.94
N SER A 88 -5.77 -3.33 -14.66
CA SER A 88 -6.57 -4.42 -15.24
C SER A 88 -7.28 -5.27 -14.16
N ARG A 89 -6.68 -5.44 -12.97
CA ARG A 89 -7.33 -6.10 -11.82
C ARG A 89 -8.35 -5.18 -11.13
N ALA A 90 -8.10 -3.88 -11.02
CA ALA A 90 -9.03 -2.90 -10.51
C ALA A 90 -10.31 -2.84 -11.36
N VAL A 91 -10.15 -2.85 -12.68
CA VAL A 91 -11.26 -2.94 -13.64
C VAL A 91 -12.04 -4.25 -13.46
N GLU A 92 -11.36 -5.38 -13.24
CA GLU A 92 -12.02 -6.65 -12.95
C GLU A 92 -12.78 -6.62 -11.61
N LEU A 93 -12.19 -6.04 -10.56
CA LEU A 93 -12.83 -5.85 -9.25
C LEU A 93 -14.12 -5.03 -9.39
N ARG A 94 -14.04 -3.89 -10.07
CA ARG A 94 -15.20 -3.04 -10.36
C ARG A 94 -16.25 -3.80 -11.16
N LYS A 95 -15.83 -4.54 -12.19
CA LYS A 95 -16.72 -5.36 -13.01
C LYS A 95 -17.49 -6.37 -12.15
N HIS A 96 -16.80 -7.11 -11.27
CA HIS A 96 -17.45 -8.07 -10.37
C HIS A 96 -18.50 -7.42 -9.48
N LEU A 97 -18.26 -6.21 -9.00
CA LEU A 97 -19.21 -5.48 -8.13
C LEU A 97 -20.42 -4.92 -8.87
N THR A 98 -20.31 -4.70 -10.19
CA THR A 98 -21.38 -4.10 -11.00
C THR A 98 -22.02 -5.07 -12.00
N ASP A 99 -21.62 -6.34 -12.02
CA ASP A 99 -22.07 -7.31 -13.03
C ASP A 99 -23.57 -7.63 -12.86
N PRO A 100 -24.45 -7.19 -13.78
CA PRO A 100 -25.90 -7.37 -13.63
C PRO A 100 -26.32 -8.84 -13.63
N GLU A 101 -25.50 -9.73 -14.21
CA GLU A 101 -25.78 -11.16 -14.35
C GLU A 101 -25.54 -11.96 -13.07
N LEU A 102 -24.81 -11.39 -12.12
CA LEU A 102 -24.53 -12.00 -10.82
C LEU A 102 -25.50 -11.46 -9.77
N ASP A 103 -25.87 -12.28 -8.80
CA ASP A 103 -26.58 -11.78 -7.61
C ASP A 103 -25.62 -11.00 -6.69
N ALA A 104 -26.17 -10.30 -5.69
CA ALA A 104 -25.38 -9.44 -4.82
C ALA A 104 -24.31 -10.21 -4.02
N ASP A 105 -24.60 -11.45 -3.62
CA ASP A 105 -23.69 -12.28 -2.82
C ASP A 105 -22.55 -12.81 -3.69
N GLU A 106 -22.83 -13.24 -4.91
CA GLU A 106 -21.83 -13.66 -5.89
C GLU A 106 -20.91 -12.51 -6.32
N ARG A 107 -21.48 -11.31 -6.56
CA ARG A 107 -20.68 -10.09 -6.85
C ARG A 107 -19.71 -9.81 -5.72
N TYR A 108 -20.21 -9.79 -4.49
CA TYR A 108 -19.38 -9.53 -3.32
C TYR A 108 -18.33 -10.62 -3.13
N LYS A 109 -18.69 -11.89 -3.30
CA LYS A 109 -17.77 -13.02 -3.12
C LYS A 109 -16.60 -12.99 -4.10
N LYS A 110 -16.85 -12.72 -5.38
CA LYS A 110 -15.78 -12.58 -6.39
C LYS A 110 -14.88 -11.38 -6.11
N ALA A 111 -15.46 -10.26 -5.69
CA ALA A 111 -14.70 -9.08 -5.31
C ALA A 111 -13.84 -9.33 -4.06
N GLU A 112 -14.39 -10.05 -3.08
CA GLU A 112 -13.71 -10.45 -1.85
C GLU A 112 -12.50 -11.33 -2.14
N ASP A 113 -12.65 -12.35 -2.99
CA ASP A 113 -11.58 -13.30 -3.31
C ASP A 113 -10.42 -12.61 -4.03
N LEU A 114 -10.72 -11.72 -4.99
CA LEU A 114 -9.72 -10.91 -5.67
C LEU A 114 -9.01 -9.95 -4.70
N ALA A 115 -9.75 -9.33 -3.77
CA ALA A 115 -9.17 -8.43 -2.77
C ALA A 115 -8.24 -9.15 -1.79
N LYS A 116 -8.59 -10.38 -1.39
CA LYS A 116 -7.74 -11.22 -0.53
C LYS A 116 -6.37 -11.49 -1.15
N VAL A 117 -6.31 -11.70 -2.48
CA VAL A 117 -5.03 -11.83 -3.21
C VAL A 117 -4.18 -10.58 -3.06
N GLY A 118 -4.76 -9.40 -3.30
CA GLY A 118 -4.03 -8.13 -3.16
C GLY A 118 -3.52 -7.89 -1.73
N ILE A 119 -4.34 -8.24 -0.72
CA ILE A 119 -3.96 -8.15 0.69
C ILE A 119 -2.81 -9.11 1.00
N GLU A 120 -2.88 -10.36 0.53
CA GLU A 120 -1.83 -11.36 0.74
C GLU A 120 -0.49 -10.87 0.15
N LEU A 121 -0.50 -10.43 -1.11
CA LEU A 121 0.70 -9.89 -1.76
C LEU A 121 1.32 -8.73 -0.99
N LEU A 122 0.50 -7.77 -0.52
CA LEU A 122 0.99 -6.64 0.25
C LEU A 122 1.58 -7.07 1.60
N VAL A 123 0.85 -7.91 2.36
CA VAL A 123 1.29 -8.40 3.67
C VAL A 123 2.58 -9.20 3.53
N THR A 124 2.67 -10.10 2.55
CA THR A 124 3.90 -10.87 2.30
C THR A 124 5.05 -9.97 1.85
N ALA A 125 4.81 -8.97 0.99
CA ALA A 125 5.84 -8.03 0.56
C ALA A 125 6.45 -7.27 1.75
N VAL A 126 5.61 -6.80 2.66
CA VAL A 126 6.05 -6.16 3.90
C VAL A 126 6.81 -7.14 4.79
N GLY A 127 6.33 -8.37 4.94
CA GLY A 127 6.98 -9.41 5.74
C GLY A 127 8.37 -9.82 5.23
N ARG A 128 8.63 -9.66 3.93
CA ARG A 128 9.93 -9.89 3.29
C ARG A 128 10.98 -8.80 3.58
N GLY A 129 10.57 -7.69 4.20
CA GLY A 129 11.46 -6.68 4.75
C GLY A 129 11.98 -5.64 3.75
N PRO A 130 13.07 -4.91 4.09
CA PRO A 130 13.51 -3.69 3.39
C PRO A 130 13.76 -3.85 1.88
N ALA A 131 14.18 -5.04 1.45
CA ALA A 131 14.43 -5.33 0.04
C ALA A 131 13.15 -5.31 -0.83
N PHE A 132 11.98 -5.28 -0.20
CA PHE A 132 10.66 -5.26 -0.84
C PHE A 132 9.88 -3.96 -0.54
N THR A 133 10.49 -2.96 0.10
CA THR A 133 9.80 -1.70 0.43
C THR A 133 9.25 -0.96 -0.80
N LYS A 134 9.98 -0.97 -1.92
CA LYS A 134 9.49 -0.36 -3.17
C LYS A 134 8.22 -1.07 -3.66
N ILE A 135 8.23 -2.41 -3.69
CA ILE A 135 7.08 -3.17 -4.18
C ILE A 135 5.89 -3.09 -3.23
N SER A 136 6.10 -3.07 -1.90
CA SER A 136 5.00 -2.89 -0.95
C SER A 136 4.33 -1.53 -1.10
N ALA A 137 5.10 -0.46 -1.31
CA ALA A 137 4.55 0.87 -1.57
C ALA A 137 3.75 0.92 -2.89
N ILE A 138 4.25 0.29 -3.96
CA ILE A 138 3.52 0.20 -5.23
C ILE A 138 2.23 -0.61 -5.06
N LEU A 139 2.28 -1.79 -4.44
CA LEU A 139 1.10 -2.62 -4.18
C LEU A 139 0.04 -1.87 -3.36
N ALA A 140 0.46 -1.08 -2.36
CA ALA A 140 -0.47 -0.28 -1.57
C ALA A 140 -1.13 0.84 -2.40
N LYS A 141 -0.35 1.59 -3.21
CA LYS A 141 -0.89 2.60 -4.15
C LYS A 141 -1.92 1.98 -5.09
N LEU A 142 -1.60 0.82 -5.63
CA LEU A 142 -2.44 0.13 -6.59
C LEU A 142 -3.71 -0.45 -5.95
N TRP A 143 -3.62 -0.94 -4.71
CA TRP A 143 -4.81 -1.35 -3.95
C TRP A 143 -5.72 -0.16 -3.65
N VAL A 144 -5.16 0.97 -3.21
CA VAL A 144 -5.92 2.22 -2.96
C VAL A 144 -6.57 2.74 -4.23
N ALA A 145 -5.89 2.68 -5.38
CA ALA A 145 -6.47 3.03 -6.68
C ALA A 145 -7.65 2.10 -7.02
N ALA A 146 -7.49 0.79 -6.85
CA ALA A 146 -8.56 -0.17 -7.11
C ALA A 146 -9.80 0.07 -6.23
N VAL A 147 -9.60 0.36 -4.94
CA VAL A 147 -10.72 0.67 -4.03
C VAL A 147 -11.32 2.06 -4.30
N SER A 148 -10.53 3.00 -4.79
CA SER A 148 -11.03 4.30 -5.25
C SER A 148 -11.97 4.15 -6.45
N ASP A 149 -11.63 3.29 -7.41
CA ASP A 149 -12.50 2.99 -8.56
C ASP A 149 -13.85 2.37 -8.14
N VAL A 150 -13.88 1.67 -7.00
CA VAL A 150 -15.11 1.15 -6.40
C VAL A 150 -15.87 2.24 -5.65
N ASP A 151 -15.20 3.14 -4.92
CA ASP A 151 -15.83 4.28 -4.24
C ASP A 151 -16.52 5.23 -5.25
N ASP A 152 -15.99 5.32 -6.47
CA ASP A 152 -16.55 6.09 -7.58
C ASP A 152 -17.90 5.54 -8.12
N LEU A 153 -18.33 4.37 -7.66
CA LEU A 153 -19.70 3.87 -7.87
C LEU A 153 -20.75 4.58 -6.99
N GLY A 154 -20.35 5.54 -6.17
CA GLY A 154 -21.27 6.31 -5.31
C GLY A 154 -21.86 5.45 -4.20
N GLU A 155 -23.17 5.53 -3.98
CA GLU A 155 -23.87 4.79 -2.91
C GLU A 155 -23.67 3.26 -3.03
N GLN A 156 -23.64 2.75 -4.27
CA GLN A 156 -23.43 1.33 -4.55
C GLN A 156 -22.01 0.87 -4.16
N GLY A 157 -21.03 1.77 -4.18
CA GLY A 157 -19.64 1.50 -3.80
C GLY A 157 -19.38 1.55 -2.29
N GLN A 158 -20.23 2.23 -1.52
CA GLN A 158 -19.99 2.49 -0.08
C GLN A 158 -19.87 1.20 0.75
N ALA A 159 -20.79 0.27 0.59
CA ALA A 159 -20.77 -1.00 1.31
C ALA A 159 -19.61 -1.92 0.86
N PRO A 160 -19.37 -2.11 -0.46
CA PRO A 160 -18.20 -2.81 -0.95
C PRO A 160 -16.87 -2.26 -0.42
N VAL A 161 -16.64 -0.94 -0.48
CA VAL A 161 -15.42 -0.31 0.05
C VAL A 161 -15.21 -0.65 1.53
N ARG A 162 -16.27 -0.56 2.35
CA ARG A 162 -16.20 -0.96 3.76
C ARG A 162 -15.89 -2.45 3.93
N GLY A 163 -16.49 -3.31 3.10
CA GLY A 163 -16.20 -4.75 3.08
C GLY A 163 -14.72 -5.02 2.77
N LEU A 164 -14.17 -4.38 1.75
CA LEU A 164 -12.76 -4.52 1.34
C LEU A 164 -11.79 -4.08 2.44
N ILE A 165 -12.04 -2.94 3.09
CA ILE A 165 -11.23 -2.49 4.23
C ILE A 165 -11.33 -3.49 5.40
N ARG A 166 -12.53 -4.03 5.67
CA ARG A 166 -12.75 -5.01 6.73
C ARG A 166 -12.01 -6.33 6.50
N LEU A 167 -11.79 -6.75 5.25
CA LEU A 167 -10.98 -7.95 4.96
C LEU A 167 -9.54 -7.78 5.47
N PHE A 168 -8.95 -6.61 5.21
CA PHE A 168 -7.61 -6.30 5.70
C PHE A 168 -7.60 -6.28 7.23
N VAL A 169 -8.53 -5.51 7.80
CA VAL A 169 -8.63 -5.29 9.23
C VAL A 169 -8.89 -6.60 9.99
N GLY A 170 -9.76 -7.46 9.49
CA GLY A 170 -10.07 -8.75 10.13
C GLY A 170 -8.86 -9.67 10.24
N ARG A 171 -7.94 -9.61 9.27
CA ARG A 171 -6.67 -10.35 9.33
C ARG A 171 -5.79 -9.84 10.47
N LEU A 172 -5.64 -8.52 10.58
CA LEU A 172 -4.90 -7.90 11.68
C LEU A 172 -5.54 -8.26 13.04
N SER A 173 -6.85 -8.10 13.18
CA SER A 173 -7.56 -8.41 14.42
C SER A 173 -7.34 -9.88 14.83
N THR A 174 -7.35 -10.81 13.87
CA THR A 174 -7.07 -12.24 14.11
C THR A 174 -5.70 -12.46 14.74
N PHE A 175 -4.65 -11.80 14.22
CA PHE A 175 -3.31 -11.93 14.79
C PHE A 175 -3.20 -11.26 16.17
N VAL A 176 -3.88 -10.13 16.37
CA VAL A 176 -3.93 -9.45 17.67
C VAL A 176 -4.62 -10.33 18.73
N THR A 177 -5.77 -10.93 18.41
CA THR A 177 -6.47 -11.87 19.31
C THR A 177 -5.60 -13.08 19.65
N ARG A 178 -4.84 -13.60 18.68
CA ARG A 178 -3.93 -14.74 18.87
C ARG A 178 -2.61 -14.37 19.56
N LYS A 179 -2.39 -13.10 19.87
CA LYS A 179 -1.11 -12.56 20.39
C LYS A 179 0.09 -12.88 19.49
N ASP A 180 -0.17 -13.04 18.19
CA ASP A 180 0.88 -13.26 17.18
C ASP A 180 1.49 -11.91 16.81
N ARG A 181 2.45 -11.48 17.64
CA ARG A 181 3.09 -10.16 17.51
C ARG A 181 3.70 -9.96 16.12
N ILE A 182 4.40 -10.95 15.60
CA ILE A 182 5.14 -10.84 14.34
C ILE A 182 4.18 -10.59 13.19
N ASN A 183 3.14 -11.43 13.06
CA ASN A 183 2.19 -11.28 11.96
C ASN A 183 1.27 -10.07 12.14
N ALA A 184 0.93 -9.69 13.37
CA ALA A 184 0.24 -8.44 13.65
C ALA A 184 1.08 -7.23 13.21
N GLU A 185 2.38 -7.21 13.51
CA GLU A 185 3.29 -6.15 13.12
C GLU A 185 3.40 -6.01 11.59
N ILE A 186 3.51 -7.13 10.86
CA ILE A 186 3.52 -7.14 9.40
C ILE A 186 2.22 -6.56 8.85
N CYS A 187 1.06 -6.95 9.38
CA CYS A 187 -0.23 -6.40 8.96
C CYS A 187 -0.34 -4.90 9.28
N TRP A 188 0.19 -4.45 10.41
CA TRP A 188 0.24 -3.03 10.75
C TRP A 188 1.06 -2.22 9.74
N HIS A 189 2.26 -2.67 9.40
CA HIS A 189 3.10 -2.01 8.39
C HIS A 189 2.41 -1.98 7.02
N ALA A 190 1.78 -3.08 6.61
CA ALA A 190 1.03 -3.14 5.36
C ALA A 190 -0.15 -2.14 5.34
N GLY A 191 -0.93 -2.04 6.41
CA GLY A 191 -2.02 -1.08 6.45
C GLY A 191 -1.58 0.38 6.59
N LEU A 192 -0.37 0.63 7.11
CA LEU A 192 0.25 1.95 7.05
C LEU A 192 0.65 2.33 5.62
N GLU A 193 1.16 1.40 4.82
CA GLU A 193 1.38 1.66 3.39
C GLU A 193 0.06 2.00 2.68
N LEU A 194 -1.05 1.32 3.02
CA LEU A 194 -2.38 1.68 2.52
C LEU A 194 -2.82 3.09 2.95
N LEU A 195 -2.60 3.46 4.22
CA LEU A 195 -2.91 4.80 4.71
C LEU A 195 -2.05 5.88 4.03
N LYS A 196 -0.75 5.65 3.85
CA LYS A 196 0.15 6.55 3.12
C LYS A 196 -0.32 6.74 1.68
N ALA A 197 -0.67 5.65 1.01
CA ALA A 197 -1.21 5.70 -0.34
C ALA A 197 -2.55 6.44 -0.41
N ALA A 198 -3.47 6.20 0.55
CA ALA A 198 -4.74 6.91 0.64
C ALA A 198 -4.56 8.40 0.95
N ALA A 199 -3.57 8.75 1.77
CA ALA A 199 -3.23 10.13 2.11
C ALA A 199 -2.74 10.96 0.92
N LEU A 200 -2.10 10.29 -0.05
CA LEU A 200 -1.63 10.90 -1.30
C LEU A 200 -2.65 10.80 -2.44
N SER A 201 -3.77 10.11 -2.22
CA SER A 201 -4.86 10.00 -3.20
C SER A 201 -5.74 11.26 -3.18
N PRO A 202 -6.25 11.72 -4.33
CA PRO A 202 -7.23 12.81 -4.38
C PRO A 202 -8.57 12.44 -3.70
N LYS A 203 -8.83 11.15 -3.43
CA LYS A 203 -10.10 10.65 -2.87
C LYS A 203 -10.12 10.69 -1.34
N ARG A 204 -10.41 11.87 -0.78
CA ARG A 204 -10.45 12.09 0.69
C ARG A 204 -11.39 11.16 1.46
N ASN A 205 -12.51 10.74 0.86
CA ASN A 205 -13.46 9.83 1.50
C ASN A 205 -12.81 8.49 1.87
N LEU A 206 -11.90 7.99 1.02
CA LEU A 206 -11.23 6.72 1.26
C LEU A 206 -10.25 6.82 2.42
N LEU A 207 -9.48 7.91 2.49
CA LEU A 207 -8.60 8.21 3.62
C LEU A 207 -9.38 8.25 4.93
N ASN A 208 -10.52 8.94 4.97
CA ASN A 208 -11.37 9.00 6.18
C ASN A 208 -11.78 7.60 6.65
N LYS A 209 -12.29 6.76 5.74
CA LYS A 209 -12.71 5.38 6.05
C LYS A 209 -11.54 4.54 6.57
N PHE A 210 -10.37 4.64 5.95
CA PHE A 210 -9.18 3.95 6.43
C PHE A 210 -8.75 4.42 7.82
N SER A 211 -8.69 5.74 8.03
CA SER A 211 -8.26 6.32 9.30
C SER A 211 -9.21 5.98 10.45
N GLU A 212 -10.52 5.94 10.19
CA GLU A 212 -11.53 5.48 11.15
C GLU A 212 -11.28 4.04 11.60
N GLU A 213 -11.10 3.12 10.65
CA GLU A 213 -10.83 1.71 10.96
C GLU A 213 -9.47 1.54 11.64
N TRP A 214 -8.44 2.30 11.24
CA TRP A 214 -7.13 2.24 11.88
C TRP A 214 -7.16 2.69 13.33
N ALA A 215 -7.89 3.76 13.63
CA ALA A 215 -8.08 4.22 15.00
C ALA A 215 -8.79 3.15 15.86
N ARG A 216 -9.77 2.42 15.29
CA ARG A 216 -10.41 1.28 15.97
C ARG A 216 -9.45 0.14 16.22
N GLN A 217 -8.61 -0.20 15.23
CA GLN A 217 -7.63 -1.27 15.40
C GLN A 217 -6.55 -0.92 16.42
N TRP A 218 -6.17 0.35 16.55
CA TRP A 218 -5.26 0.79 17.61
C TRP A 218 -5.91 0.66 18.98
N LYS A 219 -7.18 1.08 19.12
CA LYS A 219 -7.93 0.88 20.37
C LYS A 219 -8.02 -0.60 20.72
N PHE A 220 -8.35 -1.44 19.73
CA PHE A 220 -8.44 -2.88 19.91
C PHE A 220 -7.11 -3.51 20.37
N ALA A 221 -6.00 -3.17 19.72
CA ALA A 221 -4.68 -3.68 20.12
C ALA A 221 -4.28 -3.22 21.54
N LEU A 222 -4.61 -1.99 21.94
CA LEU A 222 -4.39 -1.51 23.31
C LEU A 222 -5.21 -2.30 24.33
N ASP A 223 -6.49 -2.55 24.05
CA ASP A 223 -7.39 -3.31 24.93
C ASP A 223 -6.94 -4.77 25.05
N GLU A 224 -6.41 -5.32 23.96
CA GLU A 224 -5.84 -6.66 23.87
C GLU A 224 -4.39 -6.74 24.41
N GLN A 225 -3.94 -5.79 25.23
CA GLN A 225 -2.61 -5.80 25.86
C GLN A 225 -1.43 -5.91 24.86
N MET A 226 -1.61 -5.47 23.61
CA MET A 226 -0.57 -5.34 22.60
C MET A 226 -0.21 -3.86 22.38
N GLY A 227 -0.23 -3.05 23.45
CA GLY A 227 0.02 -1.61 23.38
C GLY A 227 1.46 -1.24 23.07
N ASP A 228 2.41 -2.10 23.42
CA ASP A 228 3.82 -2.01 23.07
C ASP A 228 4.03 -2.12 21.55
N LEU A 229 3.27 -3.00 20.86
CA LEU A 229 3.25 -3.05 19.41
C LEU A 229 2.77 -1.71 18.81
N ALA A 230 1.70 -1.13 19.35
CA ALA A 230 1.20 0.17 18.88
C ALA A 230 2.24 1.29 19.06
N TYR A 231 2.96 1.28 20.19
CA TYR A 231 4.04 2.24 20.47
C TYR A 231 5.24 2.09 19.51
N ASP A 232 5.72 0.86 19.31
CA ASP A 232 6.83 0.55 18.39
C ASP A 232 6.50 0.99 16.96
N MET A 233 5.27 0.74 16.52
CA MET A 233 4.80 1.12 15.19
C MET A 233 4.88 2.63 14.99
N PHE A 234 4.39 3.42 15.96
CA PHE A 234 4.44 4.87 15.88
C PHE A 234 5.89 5.38 15.83
N ASN A 235 6.76 4.86 16.70
CA ASN A 235 8.17 5.27 16.74
C ASN A 235 8.91 4.96 15.44
N ARG A 236 8.67 3.80 14.83
CA ARG A 236 9.26 3.47 13.53
C ARG A 236 8.77 4.41 12.44
N ARG A 237 7.49 4.80 12.45
CA ARG A 237 6.97 5.77 11.46
C ARG A 237 7.53 7.16 11.66
N ARG A 238 7.75 7.57 12.91
CA ARG A 238 8.48 8.80 13.23
C ARG A 238 9.88 8.80 12.61
N GLN A 239 10.62 7.70 12.77
CA GLN A 239 11.96 7.55 12.19
C GLN A 239 11.91 7.57 10.66
N GLU A 240 10.97 6.87 10.06
CA GLU A 240 10.78 6.87 8.60
C GLU A 240 10.52 8.28 8.07
N TYR A 241 9.62 9.04 8.71
CA TYR A 241 9.35 10.44 8.34
C TYR A 241 10.63 11.28 8.39
N GLN A 242 11.42 11.16 9.47
CA GLN A 242 12.68 11.89 9.61
C GLN A 242 13.67 11.53 8.50
N ILE A 243 13.80 10.25 8.17
CA ILE A 243 14.63 9.77 7.06
C ILE A 243 14.14 10.33 5.72
N CYS A 244 12.82 10.37 5.49
CA CYS A 244 12.24 10.96 4.29
C CYS A 244 12.59 12.44 4.16
N ILE A 245 12.46 13.23 5.23
CA ILE A 245 12.84 14.64 5.24
C ILE A 245 14.33 14.82 4.96
N THR A 246 15.21 14.09 5.65
CA THR A 246 16.68 14.17 5.47
C THR A 246 17.10 13.80 4.04
N ASN A 247 16.40 12.84 3.42
CA ASN A 247 16.69 12.38 2.06
C ASN A 247 15.88 13.12 0.97
N ASN A 248 15.24 14.25 1.29
CA ASN A 248 14.41 15.05 0.38
C ASN A 248 13.25 14.28 -0.29
N ARG A 249 12.77 13.20 0.34
CA ARG A 249 11.61 12.40 -0.10
C ARG A 249 10.32 13.00 0.44
N TYR A 250 10.00 14.22 0.01
CA TYR A 250 8.94 15.03 0.61
C TYR A 250 7.53 14.47 0.41
N GLU A 251 7.24 13.83 -0.72
CA GLU A 251 5.92 13.19 -0.93
C GLU A 251 5.67 12.05 0.07
N GLU A 252 6.68 11.21 0.30
CA GLU A 252 6.58 10.13 1.29
C GLU A 252 6.42 10.70 2.71
N ALA A 253 7.18 11.76 3.04
CA ALA A 253 7.05 12.44 4.32
C ALA A 253 5.65 13.08 4.50
N LEU A 254 5.10 13.68 3.45
CA LEU A 254 3.76 14.25 3.44
C LEU A 254 2.70 13.17 3.65
N GLY A 255 2.79 12.04 2.94
CA GLY A 255 1.87 10.91 3.09
C GLY A 255 1.88 10.35 4.51
N LEU A 256 3.07 10.21 5.13
CA LEU A 256 3.23 9.80 6.53
C LEU A 256 2.59 10.80 7.50
N ALA A 257 2.84 12.10 7.30
CA ALA A 257 2.27 13.15 8.14
C ALA A 257 0.74 13.13 8.06
N VAL A 258 0.18 13.24 6.85
CA VAL A 258 -1.28 13.26 6.64
C VAL A 258 -1.94 12.00 7.19
N ALA A 259 -1.37 10.80 6.97
CA ALA A 259 -1.88 9.57 7.54
C ALA A 259 -1.96 9.61 9.07
N GLY A 260 -0.87 10.04 9.75
CA GLY A 260 -0.84 10.13 11.21
C GLY A 260 -1.87 11.11 11.77
N LEU A 261 -2.06 12.24 11.08
CA LEU A 261 -3.00 13.29 11.47
C LEU A 261 -4.45 12.86 11.32
N GLU A 262 -4.78 12.17 10.23
CA GLU A 262 -6.14 11.67 10.01
C GLU A 262 -6.49 10.55 10.98
N VAL A 263 -5.54 9.68 11.34
CA VAL A 263 -5.78 8.69 12.41
C VAL A 263 -5.97 9.37 13.77
N LEU A 264 -5.20 10.42 14.09
CA LEU A 264 -5.44 11.22 15.30
C LEU A 264 -6.84 11.85 15.30
N ARG A 265 -7.24 12.49 14.18
CA ARG A 265 -8.58 13.07 14.02
C ARG A 265 -9.66 12.02 14.26
N ALA A 266 -9.55 10.87 13.60
CA ALA A 266 -10.49 9.76 13.73
C ALA A 266 -10.54 9.20 15.16
N ALA A 267 -9.41 9.17 15.88
CA ALA A 267 -9.37 8.76 17.28
C ALA A 267 -10.06 9.78 18.20
N ILE A 268 -9.93 11.08 17.95
CA ILE A 268 -10.64 12.14 18.69
C ILE A 268 -12.15 12.02 18.46
N GLU A 269 -12.58 11.93 17.20
CA GLU A 269 -14.00 11.84 16.83
C GLU A 269 -14.68 10.60 17.43
N GLN A 270 -13.98 9.47 17.45
CA GLN A 270 -14.46 8.22 18.04
C GLN A 270 -14.23 8.14 19.56
N ARG A 271 -13.68 9.19 20.19
CA ARG A 271 -13.41 9.29 21.63
C ARG A 271 -12.49 8.19 22.18
N PHE A 272 -11.51 7.75 21.38
CA PHE A 272 -10.50 6.80 21.80
C PHE A 272 -9.37 7.50 22.57
N GLY A 273 -9.66 7.94 23.80
CA GLY A 273 -8.74 8.74 24.62
C GLY A 273 -7.35 8.12 24.80
N THR A 274 -7.25 6.80 24.94
CA THR A 274 -5.97 6.09 25.05
C THR A 274 -5.15 6.16 23.75
N VAL A 275 -5.80 6.09 22.59
CA VAL A 275 -5.15 6.25 21.28
C VAL A 275 -4.70 7.70 21.11
N VAL A 276 -5.52 8.68 21.48
CA VAL A 276 -5.16 10.12 21.44
C VAL A 276 -3.94 10.41 22.30
N GLN A 277 -3.90 9.90 23.54
CA GLN A 277 -2.78 10.06 24.46
C GLN A 277 -1.47 9.47 23.93
N LEU A 278 -1.55 8.38 23.16
CA LEU A 278 -0.40 7.75 22.53
C LEU A 278 0.12 8.57 21.34
N VAL A 279 -0.79 9.03 20.48
CA VAL A 279 -0.49 9.56 19.15
C VAL A 279 -0.17 11.06 19.17
N LEU A 280 -0.91 11.85 19.94
CA LEU A 280 -0.81 13.30 19.97
C LEU A 280 0.59 13.81 20.41
N PRO A 281 1.22 13.30 21.49
CA PRO A 281 2.53 13.78 21.90
C PRO A 281 3.58 13.57 20.82
N ALA A 282 3.47 12.48 20.09
CA ALA A 282 4.46 12.09 19.10
C ALA A 282 4.30 12.87 17.78
N ILE A 283 3.06 13.21 17.37
CA ILE A 283 2.79 14.21 16.33
C ILE A 283 3.36 15.58 16.71
N ASN A 284 3.17 16.01 17.96
CA ASN A 284 3.70 17.29 18.44
C ASN A 284 5.24 17.32 18.40
N GLN A 285 5.90 16.23 18.81
CA GLN A 285 7.36 16.10 18.70
C GLN A 285 7.84 16.18 17.24
N LEU A 286 7.18 15.47 16.33
CA LEU A 286 7.49 15.50 14.89
C LEU A 286 7.36 16.90 14.29
N THR A 287 6.30 17.60 14.67
CA THR A 287 6.02 18.96 14.22
C THR A 287 7.14 19.91 14.67
N ARG A 288 7.53 19.86 15.95
CA ARG A 288 8.64 20.66 16.50
C ARG A 288 9.96 20.36 15.79
N TRP A 289 10.30 19.07 15.68
CA TRP A 289 11.52 18.64 15.00
C TRP A 289 11.56 19.16 13.55
N THR A 290 10.44 19.08 12.82
CA THR A 290 10.36 19.57 11.43
C THR A 290 10.61 21.08 11.34
N MET A 291 10.06 21.86 12.30
CA MET A 291 10.27 23.31 12.37
C MET A 291 11.74 23.66 12.65
N GLU A 292 12.42 22.89 13.51
CA GLU A 292 13.83 23.08 13.84
C GLU A 292 14.77 22.79 12.66
N GLN A 293 14.43 21.80 11.81
CA GLN A 293 15.22 21.47 10.62
C GLN A 293 15.06 22.48 9.47
N ASN A 294 14.00 23.31 9.50
CA ASN A 294 13.66 24.23 8.39
C ASN A 294 13.26 25.64 8.89
N PRO A 295 14.15 26.38 9.59
CA PRO A 295 13.81 27.67 10.19
C PRO A 295 13.52 28.77 9.15
N LYS A 296 14.04 28.65 7.92
CA LYS A 296 13.91 29.68 6.87
C LYS A 296 12.59 29.61 6.08
N THR A 297 11.98 28.44 5.91
CA THR A 297 10.73 28.25 5.16
C THR A 297 9.45 28.52 5.97
N CYS A 298 9.52 28.56 7.31
CA CYS A 298 8.36 28.96 8.13
C CYS A 298 8.22 30.48 8.33
N LEU A 299 9.25 31.28 8.01
CA LEU A 299 9.23 32.75 8.14
C LEU A 299 8.82 33.49 6.87
N GLN A 300 8.97 32.88 5.69
CA GLN A 300 8.54 33.47 4.41
C GLN A 300 7.24 32.82 3.94
N GLY A 301 6.13 33.29 4.50
CA GLY A 301 4.81 33.06 3.91
C GLY A 301 4.58 34.01 2.74
N GLU A 302 5.22 33.77 1.60
CA GLU A 302 4.78 34.40 0.35
C GLU A 302 4.01 33.39 -0.51
N PRO A 303 2.76 33.69 -0.88
CA PRO A 303 1.99 32.87 -1.80
C PRO A 303 2.44 33.22 -3.23
N GLY A 304 3.32 32.41 -3.84
CA GLY A 304 3.61 32.63 -5.27
C GLY A 304 4.87 32.02 -5.88
N GLY A 305 5.62 31.16 -5.19
CA GLY A 305 6.79 30.51 -5.80
C GLY A 305 6.42 29.21 -6.52
N LEU A 306 6.35 29.23 -7.85
CA LEU A 306 6.44 28.01 -8.66
C LEU A 306 7.82 27.39 -8.40
N GLY A 307 7.86 26.21 -7.76
CA GLY A 307 9.11 25.47 -7.59
C GLY A 307 9.67 25.01 -8.94
N GLU A 308 10.98 24.79 -9.01
CA GLU A 308 11.72 24.36 -10.22
C GLU A 308 11.24 23.03 -10.85
N HIS A 309 10.23 22.38 -10.26
CA HIS A 309 9.56 21.19 -10.80
C HIS A 309 8.03 21.29 -10.91
N GLY A 310 7.47 22.51 -11.06
CA GLY A 310 6.13 22.70 -11.64
C GLY A 310 4.91 22.21 -10.83
N GLY A 311 5.08 21.78 -9.58
CA GLY A 311 3.98 21.44 -8.66
C GLY A 311 3.74 22.52 -7.60
N PRO A 312 2.51 22.69 -7.09
CA PRO A 312 2.24 23.61 -5.98
C PRO A 312 2.93 23.11 -4.70
N PHE A 313 3.99 23.80 -4.28
CA PHE A 313 4.64 23.58 -2.99
C PHE A 313 3.69 24.08 -1.90
N ILE A 314 3.06 23.16 -1.16
CA ILE A 314 2.35 23.49 0.08
C ILE A 314 3.41 23.48 1.19
N PRO A 315 3.77 24.63 1.79
CA PRO A 315 4.74 24.64 2.87
C PRO A 315 4.24 23.75 4.01
N LEU A 316 5.06 22.87 4.56
CA LEU A 316 4.71 22.04 5.72
C LEU A 316 4.17 22.87 6.91
N CYS A 317 4.53 24.16 6.98
CA CYS A 317 4.01 25.12 7.95
C CYS A 317 2.53 25.50 7.73
N SER A 318 1.99 25.45 6.50
CA SER A 318 0.55 25.64 6.26
C SER A 318 -0.27 24.41 6.63
N LEU A 319 0.29 23.21 6.45
CA LEU A 319 -0.27 21.97 7.00
C LEU A 319 -0.31 22.03 8.53
N SER A 320 0.77 22.49 9.17
CA SER A 320 0.85 22.67 10.63
C SER A 320 -0.18 23.68 11.17
N ARG A 321 -0.40 24.81 10.50
CA ARG A 321 -1.42 25.81 10.91
C ARG A 321 -2.85 25.32 10.68
N ASP A 322 -3.11 24.63 9.57
CA ASP A 322 -4.43 24.02 9.33
C ASP A 322 -4.69 22.89 10.35
N LEU A 323 -3.63 22.19 10.76
CA LEU A 323 -3.65 21.22 11.85
C LEU A 323 -4.05 21.84 13.18
N GLU A 324 -3.39 22.93 13.56
CA GLU A 324 -3.63 23.58 14.83
C GLU A 324 -5.06 24.13 14.89
N ARG A 325 -5.58 24.64 13.76
CA ARG A 325 -6.97 25.07 13.64
C ARG A 325 -7.95 23.90 13.74
N ARG A 326 -7.67 22.76 13.11
CA ARG A 326 -8.55 21.58 13.14
C ARG A 326 -8.55 20.89 14.49
N ILE A 327 -7.38 20.76 15.13
CA ILE A 327 -7.25 20.23 16.50
C ILE A 327 -8.03 21.12 17.47
N LYS A 328 -7.86 22.46 17.41
CA LYS A 328 -8.62 23.41 18.23
C LYS A 328 -10.13 23.31 17.99
N LYS A 329 -10.59 23.08 16.75
CA LYS A 329 -12.02 22.88 16.45
C LYS A 329 -12.61 21.55 16.90
N SER A 330 -11.78 20.55 17.22
CA SER A 330 -12.25 19.22 17.68
C SER A 330 -12.20 19.03 19.20
N ILE A 331 -11.45 19.90 19.89
CA ILE A 331 -11.27 19.87 21.36
C ILE A 331 -12.29 20.79 22.08
N TYR A 332 -12.95 21.70 21.35
CA TYR A 332 -14.04 22.56 21.81
C TYR A 332 -15.31 22.28 21.01
#